data_AF-A0AAD5J2F4-F1
#
_entry.id   AF-A0AAD5J2F4-F1
#
_cell.length_a   1.000
_cell.length_b   1.000
_cell.length_c   1.000
_cell.angle_alpha   90.00
_cell.angle_beta   90.00
_cell.angle_gamma   90.00
#
_symmetry.space_group_name_H-M   'P 1'
#
loop_
_entity.id
_entity.type
_entity.pdbx_description
1 polymer ?
#
loop_
_entity_poly.entity_id
_entity_poly.type
_entity_poly.pdbx_seq_one_letter_code
_entity_poly.pdbx_strand_id
1 'polypeptide(L)'
;MEAVVPKLPSFNFLNPNSTAVRRLGFRRFSCSSSSLSPSVLVSADTKSVSLGHITRPDFPILHQEVNGKKLVYLDNAATSQKPIAVIKALQNYYEAYNSNVHRGIHYLSAKATDEYELARKKVAAFINASDSGEIVFSRNATEGINLVAYSWGLSNLKPGDELKLQNVSC
;
A
#
# COMPACT_ATOMS: atom_id res chain seq x y z
N MET A 1 48.20 9.14 24.06
CA MET A 1 47.40 7.91 24.25
C MET A 1 46.52 7.78 23.03
N GLU A 2 46.99 7.00 22.06
CA GLU A 2 46.39 6.83 20.74
C GLU A 2 45.13 5.97 20.82
N ALA A 3 44.06 6.42 20.19
CA ALA A 3 42.82 5.66 20.05
C ALA A 3 42.89 4.80 18.78
N VAL A 4 42.81 3.49 18.97
CA VAL A 4 42.82 2.46 17.92
C VAL A 4 41.50 2.47 17.17
N VAL A 5 41.55 2.80 15.87
CA VAL A 5 40.41 2.74 14.94
C VAL A 5 40.39 1.35 14.27
N PRO A 6 39.33 0.54 14.41
CA PRO A 6 39.23 -0.72 13.69
C PRO A 6 38.84 -0.49 12.23
N LYS A 7 39.70 -0.94 11.30
CA LYS A 7 39.48 -0.95 9.84
C LYS A 7 38.42 -2.01 9.47
N LEU A 8 37.36 -1.59 8.80
CA LEU A 8 36.40 -2.49 8.12
C LEU A 8 36.95 -2.90 6.74
N PRO A 9 36.70 -4.14 6.28
CA PRO A 9 37.19 -4.61 4.99
C PRO A 9 36.40 -4.01 3.82
N SER A 10 37.14 -3.66 2.77
CA SER A 10 36.65 -3.11 1.50
C SER A 10 35.91 -4.16 0.66
N PHE A 11 34.67 -3.86 0.28
CA PHE A 11 33.91 -4.63 -0.71
C PHE A 11 34.31 -4.24 -2.13
N ASN A 12 34.78 -5.20 -2.92
CA ASN A 12 35.09 -5.01 -4.34
C ASN A 12 33.79 -5.04 -5.17
N PHE A 13 33.52 -3.94 -5.88
CA PHE A 13 32.49 -3.84 -6.91
C PHE A 13 32.90 -4.63 -8.17
N LEU A 14 32.04 -5.54 -8.62
CA LEU A 14 32.17 -6.18 -9.93
C LEU A 14 31.65 -5.22 -11.01
N ASN A 15 32.52 -4.94 -11.99
CA ASN A 15 32.28 -4.05 -13.13
C ASN A 15 31.49 -4.77 -14.24
N PRO A 16 30.32 -4.28 -14.68
CA PRO A 16 29.52 -4.95 -15.70
C PRO A 16 29.83 -4.35 -17.08
N ASN A 17 31.03 -4.58 -17.62
CA ASN A 17 31.35 -4.23 -19.00
C ASN A 17 32.23 -5.32 -19.63
N SER A 18 31.60 -6.43 -20.03
CA SER A 18 32.15 -7.37 -20.99
C SER A 18 31.02 -7.97 -21.82
N THR A 19 30.64 -7.26 -22.87
CA THR A 19 29.70 -7.70 -23.91
C THR A 19 30.46 -8.45 -25.00
N ALA A 20 30.70 -9.75 -24.79
CA ALA A 20 31.19 -10.64 -25.83
C ALA A 20 30.01 -11.14 -26.68
N VAL A 21 29.75 -10.43 -27.78
CA VAL A 21 28.77 -10.78 -28.82
C VAL A 21 29.27 -12.02 -29.57
N ARG A 22 28.66 -13.18 -29.34
CA ARG A 22 28.79 -14.37 -30.21
C ARG A 22 27.58 -14.47 -31.14
N ARG A 23 27.79 -14.10 -32.40
CA ARG A 23 26.89 -14.39 -33.53
C ARG A 23 26.74 -15.91 -33.68
N LEU A 24 25.54 -16.43 -33.47
CA LEU A 24 25.17 -17.80 -33.81
C LEU A 24 24.16 -17.77 -34.97
N GLY A 25 24.48 -18.56 -35.98
CA GLY A 25 23.94 -18.47 -37.32
C GLY A 25 22.46 -18.85 -37.46
N PHE A 26 21.85 -18.24 -38.47
CA PHE A 26 20.56 -18.60 -39.03
C PHE A 26 20.54 -20.08 -39.47
N ARG A 27 19.71 -20.90 -38.81
CA ARG A 27 19.16 -22.12 -39.42
C ARG A 27 17.65 -21.96 -39.51
N ARG A 28 17.15 -21.89 -40.74
CA ARG A 28 15.72 -22.03 -41.08
C ARG A 28 15.25 -23.40 -40.61
N PHE A 29 14.27 -23.44 -39.72
CA PHE A 29 13.49 -24.64 -39.45
C PHE A 29 12.17 -24.55 -40.20
N SER A 30 11.96 -25.50 -41.11
CA SER A 30 10.72 -25.71 -41.84
C SER A 30 9.65 -26.26 -40.90
N CYS A 31 8.46 -25.67 -40.97
CA CYS A 31 7.25 -26.17 -40.34
C CYS A 31 6.88 -27.53 -40.93
N SER A 32 6.62 -28.52 -40.08
CA SER A 32 6.01 -29.79 -40.47
C SER A 32 5.01 -30.19 -39.39
N SER A 33 3.78 -30.38 -39.83
CA SER A 33 2.57 -30.69 -39.10
C SER A 33 2.48 -32.18 -38.73
N SER A 34 2.18 -32.48 -37.48
CA SER A 34 1.55 -33.72 -36.98
C SER A 34 1.45 -33.59 -35.45
N SER A 35 0.45 -34.02 -34.71
CA SER A 35 -0.82 -34.73 -34.93
C SER A 35 -1.50 -34.71 -33.57
N LEU A 36 -2.84 -34.70 -33.53
CA LEU A 36 -3.64 -34.66 -32.30
C LEU A 36 -3.18 -35.67 -31.24
N SER A 37 -2.94 -35.16 -30.03
CA SER A 37 -3.10 -35.92 -28.79
C SER A 37 -4.45 -35.55 -28.16
N PRO A 38 -5.17 -36.49 -27.53
CA PRO A 38 -6.42 -36.18 -26.88
C PRO A 38 -6.10 -35.28 -25.71
N SER A 39 -6.49 -34.01 -25.82
CA SER A 39 -6.59 -33.11 -24.70
C SER A 39 -7.56 -33.76 -23.72
N VAL A 40 -7.00 -34.37 -22.68
CA VAL A 40 -7.72 -34.63 -21.43
C VAL A 40 -8.26 -33.26 -21.03
N LEU A 41 -9.54 -33.03 -21.31
CA LEU A 41 -10.30 -31.99 -20.67
C LEU A 41 -10.29 -32.39 -19.20
N VAL A 42 -9.30 -31.85 -18.47
CA VAL A 42 -9.38 -31.73 -17.04
C VAL A 42 -10.60 -30.85 -16.81
N SER A 43 -11.74 -31.49 -16.57
CA SER A 43 -12.90 -30.84 -15.99
C SER A 43 -12.45 -30.33 -14.64
N ALA A 44 -11.97 -29.08 -14.63
CA ALA A 44 -11.70 -28.33 -13.44
C ALA A 44 -13.05 -27.97 -12.81
N ASP A 45 -13.68 -28.95 -12.17
CA ASP A 45 -14.70 -28.70 -11.17
C ASP A 45 -14.00 -28.32 -9.86
N THR A 46 -13.18 -27.26 -9.93
CA THR A 46 -12.70 -26.55 -8.76
C THR A 46 -13.73 -25.47 -8.49
N LYS A 47 -14.56 -25.67 -7.46
CA LYS A 47 -15.28 -24.55 -6.83
C LYS A 47 -14.24 -23.53 -6.39
N SER A 48 -13.95 -22.55 -7.23
CA SER A 48 -13.00 -21.49 -6.94
C SER A 48 -13.51 -20.71 -5.75
N VAL A 49 -12.79 -20.79 -4.63
CA VAL A 49 -13.14 -20.04 -3.42
C VAL A 49 -13.07 -18.54 -3.74
N SER A 50 -14.15 -17.80 -3.48
CA SER A 50 -14.18 -16.37 -3.80
C SER A 50 -13.28 -15.56 -2.86
N LEU A 51 -12.78 -14.41 -3.31
CA LEU A 51 -11.92 -13.53 -2.52
C LEU A 51 -12.51 -13.22 -1.13
N GLY A 52 -13.82 -12.99 -1.06
CA GLY A 52 -14.51 -12.72 0.20
C GLY A 52 -14.47 -13.90 1.17
N HIS A 53 -14.51 -15.15 0.68
CA HIS A 53 -14.35 -16.33 1.54
C HIS A 53 -12.91 -16.47 2.04
N ILE A 54 -11.92 -16.12 1.20
CA ILE A 54 -10.50 -16.18 1.55
C ILE A 54 -10.14 -15.14 2.62
N THR A 55 -10.69 -13.92 2.53
CA THR A 55 -10.32 -12.80 3.42
C THR A 55 -11.21 -12.67 4.65
N ARG A 56 -12.41 -13.28 4.68
CA ARG A 56 -13.31 -13.21 5.85
C ARG A 56 -12.65 -13.61 7.19
N PRO A 57 -11.76 -14.62 7.27
CA PRO A 57 -11.05 -14.96 8.50
C PRO A 57 -10.23 -13.80 9.09
N ASP A 58 -9.74 -12.87 8.25
CA ASP A 58 -8.94 -11.73 8.70
C ASP A 58 -9.74 -10.67 9.45
N PHE A 59 -11.07 -10.74 9.42
CA PHE A 59 -11.98 -9.79 10.07
C PHE A 59 -12.71 -10.44 11.26
N PRO A 60 -12.14 -10.39 12.48
CA PRO A 60 -12.70 -11.06 13.66
C PRO A 60 -14.16 -10.69 13.93
N ILE A 61 -14.51 -9.42 13.71
CA ILE A 61 -15.86 -8.88 13.97
C ILE A 61 -16.96 -9.54 13.13
N LEU A 62 -16.62 -10.18 12.01
CA LEU A 62 -17.59 -10.89 11.16
C LEU A 62 -17.96 -12.28 11.69
N HIS A 63 -17.27 -12.77 12.72
CA HIS A 63 -17.48 -14.10 13.32
C HIS A 63 -18.20 -13.99 14.66
N GLN A 64 -19.33 -13.27 14.65
CA GLN A 64 -20.21 -13.13 15.81
C GLN A 64 -21.68 -13.28 15.41
N GLU A 65 -22.52 -13.47 16.42
CA GLU A 65 -23.96 -13.51 16.28
C GLU A 65 -24.59 -12.23 16.83
N VAL A 66 -25.60 -11.74 16.13
CA VAL A 66 -26.43 -10.61 16.54
C VAL A 66 -27.88 -11.06 16.46
N ASN A 67 -28.62 -10.91 17.56
CA ASN A 67 -30.03 -11.36 17.66
C ASN A 67 -30.21 -12.85 17.32
N GLY A 68 -29.28 -13.71 17.77
CA GLY A 68 -29.30 -15.16 17.52
C GLY A 68 -29.07 -15.56 16.06
N LYS A 69 -28.58 -14.65 15.22
CA LYS A 69 -28.26 -14.91 13.81
C LYS A 69 -26.83 -14.51 13.49
N LYS A 70 -26.20 -15.22 12.56
CA LYS A 70 -24.87 -14.88 12.06
C LYS A 70 -24.87 -13.47 11.46
N LEU A 71 -23.87 -12.67 11.84
CA LEU A 71 -23.73 -11.30 11.33
C LEU A 71 -23.49 -11.28 9.81
N VAL A 72 -24.36 -10.55 9.11
CA VAL A 72 -24.21 -10.14 7.71
C VAL A 72 -24.14 -8.62 7.68
N TYR A 73 -22.93 -8.08 7.45
CA TYR A 73 -22.67 -6.64 7.49
C TYR A 73 -22.67 -6.06 6.07
N LEU A 74 -23.67 -5.23 5.76
CA LEU A 74 -23.88 -4.60 4.44
C LEU A 74 -23.77 -3.06 4.47
N ASP A 75 -23.12 -2.51 5.48
CA ASP A 75 -23.01 -1.06 5.72
C ASP A 75 -21.57 -0.55 5.62
N ASN A 76 -20.77 -1.13 4.71
CA ASN A 76 -19.35 -0.77 4.55
C ASN A 76 -19.15 0.67 4.01
N ALA A 77 -20.18 1.27 3.42
CA ALA A 77 -20.14 2.64 2.92
C ALA A 77 -20.10 3.68 4.05
N ALA A 78 -20.70 3.38 5.20
CA ALA A 78 -20.59 4.23 6.39
C ALA A 78 -19.22 4.07 7.06
N THR A 79 -18.79 2.83 7.31
CA THR A 79 -17.43 2.53 7.78
C THR A 79 -17.04 1.08 7.49
N SER A 80 -15.77 0.86 7.16
CA SER A 80 -15.26 -0.48 6.88
C SER A 80 -14.75 -1.19 8.14
N GLN A 81 -14.95 -2.50 8.21
CA GLN A 81 -14.33 -3.35 9.21
C GLN A 81 -12.82 -3.43 9.02
N LYS A 82 -12.07 -3.67 10.10
CA LYS A 82 -10.60 -3.67 10.08
C LYS A 82 -10.06 -5.09 10.13
N PRO A 83 -9.10 -5.45 9.25
CA PRO A 83 -8.47 -6.76 9.33
C PRO A 83 -7.48 -6.81 10.51
N ILE A 84 -7.18 -8.01 10.97
CA ILE A 84 -6.33 -8.22 12.16
C ILE A 84 -4.92 -7.63 12.01
N ALA A 85 -4.39 -7.54 10.78
CA ALA A 85 -3.12 -6.90 10.51
C ALA A 85 -3.10 -5.42 10.92
N VAL A 86 -4.20 -4.69 10.68
CA VAL A 86 -4.33 -3.27 11.05
C VAL A 86 -4.42 -3.12 12.57
N ILE A 87 -5.21 -3.98 13.22
CA ILE A 87 -5.36 -3.98 14.68
C ILE A 87 -4.02 -4.23 15.36
N LYS A 88 -3.28 -5.25 14.90
CA LYS A 88 -1.95 -5.60 15.43
C LYS A 88 -0.92 -4.50 15.18
N ALA A 89 -0.94 -3.82 14.04
CA ALA A 89 -0.04 -2.70 13.77
C ALA A 89 -0.24 -1.56 14.78
N LEU A 90 -1.51 -1.22 15.08
CA LEU A 90 -1.83 -0.20 16.06
C LEU A 90 -1.44 -0.61 17.48
N GLN A 91 -1.72 -1.86 17.87
CA GLN A 91 -1.32 -2.42 19.15
C GLN A 91 0.20 -2.36 19.34
N ASN A 92 0.96 -2.83 18.34
CA ASN A 92 2.42 -2.80 18.35
C ASN A 92 2.99 -1.37 18.48
N TYR A 93 2.38 -0.38 17.81
CA TYR A 93 2.76 1.02 18.00
C TYR A 93 2.64 1.46 19.46
N TYR A 94 1.48 1.22 20.08
CA TYR A 94 1.25 1.63 21.47
C TYR A 94 2.08 0.86 22.49
N GLU A 95 2.29 -0.44 22.29
CA GLU A 95 3.02 -1.28 23.23
C GLU A 95 4.54 -1.13 23.13
N ALA A 96 5.08 -0.87 21.93
CA ALA A 96 6.53 -0.98 21.71
C ALA A 96 7.25 0.35 21.43
N TYR A 97 6.62 1.36 20.81
CA TYR A 97 7.35 2.56 20.38
C TYR A 97 6.53 3.86 20.28
N ASN A 98 5.45 3.99 21.05
CA ASN A 98 4.70 5.24 21.13
C ASN A 98 5.58 6.37 21.67
N SER A 99 5.70 7.45 20.89
CA SER A 99 6.35 8.68 21.31
C SER A 99 5.92 9.83 20.42
N ASN A 100 6.14 11.07 20.86
CA ASN A 100 5.86 12.22 20.02
C ASN A 100 6.84 12.23 18.82
N VAL A 101 6.30 12.44 17.62
CA VAL A 101 7.08 12.45 16.38
C VAL A 101 7.80 13.80 16.22
N HIS A 102 8.94 13.80 15.52
CA HIS A 102 9.75 14.98 15.16
C HIS A 102 10.28 15.85 16.33
N ARG A 103 10.12 15.41 17.59
CA ARG A 103 10.47 16.22 18.77
C ARG A 103 11.44 15.55 19.75
N GLY A 104 11.90 14.32 19.48
CA GLY A 104 12.78 13.58 20.38
C GLY A 104 14.08 13.14 19.73
N ILE A 105 15.15 13.20 20.51
CA ILE A 105 16.49 12.69 20.18
C ILE A 105 16.60 11.20 20.57
N HIS A 106 15.70 10.72 21.42
CA HIS A 106 15.69 9.35 21.96
C HIS A 106 15.11 8.32 21.00
N TYR A 107 15.53 7.06 21.18
CA TYR A 107 15.22 5.93 20.30
C TYR A 107 13.74 5.79 19.92
N LEU A 108 12.82 5.87 20.90
CA LEU A 108 11.39 5.69 20.62
C LEU A 108 10.81 6.81 19.75
N SER A 109 11.28 8.04 19.90
CA SER A 109 10.83 9.17 19.07
C SER A 109 11.38 9.07 17.65
N ALA A 110 12.64 8.66 17.48
CA ALA A 110 13.20 8.38 16.16
C ALA A 110 12.39 7.28 15.45
N LYS A 111 12.18 6.14 16.13
CA LYS A 111 11.41 5.02 15.57
C LYS A 111 9.96 5.39 15.25
N ALA A 112 9.26 6.12 16.13
CA ALA A 112 7.90 6.60 15.86
C ALA A 112 7.86 7.53 14.64
N THR A 113 8.85 8.41 14.49
CA THR A 113 8.97 9.32 13.35
C THR A 113 9.23 8.56 12.05
N ASP A 114 10.14 7.59 12.07
CA ASP A 114 10.45 6.77 10.90
C ASP A 114 9.23 5.99 10.40
N GLU A 115 8.48 5.35 11.30
CA GLU A 115 7.27 4.59 10.94
C GLU A 115 6.12 5.50 10.48
N TYR A 116 6.00 6.70 11.07
CA TYR A 116 5.01 7.70 10.65
C TYR A 116 5.28 8.21 9.23
N GLU A 117 6.53 8.58 8.92
CA GLU A 117 6.93 9.03 7.57
C GLU A 117 6.93 7.86 6.57
N LEU A 118 7.20 6.63 7.01
CA LEU A 118 7.02 5.44 6.18
C LEU A 118 5.55 5.24 5.82
N ALA A 119 4.61 5.48 6.74
CA ALA A 119 3.18 5.45 6.44
C ALA A 119 2.81 6.50 5.37
N ARG A 120 3.37 7.71 5.45
CA ARG A 120 3.20 8.76 4.42
C ARG A 120 3.66 8.27 3.04
N LYS A 121 4.85 7.67 2.96
CA LYS A 121 5.39 7.09 1.72
C LYS A 121 4.51 5.98 1.16
N LYS A 122 3.95 5.12 2.02
CA LYS A 122 3.01 4.06 1.60
C LYS A 122 1.74 4.65 1.00
N VAL A 123 1.19 5.72 1.59
CA VAL A 123 0.01 6.41 1.04
C VAL A 123 0.34 7.07 -0.30
N ALA A 124 1.49 7.74 -0.41
CA ALA A 124 1.95 8.33 -1.66
C ALA A 124 2.03 7.28 -2.78
N ALA A 125 2.66 6.13 -2.51
CA ALA A 125 2.74 5.03 -3.46
C ALA A 125 1.36 4.43 -3.79
N PHE A 126 0.45 4.36 -2.82
CA PHE A 126 -0.90 3.81 -3.03
C PHE A 126 -1.73 4.62 -4.03
N ILE A 127 -1.60 5.95 -4.02
CA ILE A 127 -2.27 6.84 -4.98
C ILE A 127 -1.38 7.27 -6.16
N ASN A 128 -0.17 6.71 -6.25
CA ASN A 128 0.84 7.07 -7.25
C ASN A 128 1.19 8.58 -7.28
N ALA A 129 1.32 9.18 -6.10
CA ALA A 129 1.86 10.54 -5.95
C ALA A 129 3.36 10.56 -6.28
N SER A 130 3.85 11.71 -6.75
CA SER A 130 5.24 11.87 -7.20
C SER A 130 6.20 12.03 -6.02
N ASP A 131 5.75 12.68 -4.96
CA ASP A 131 6.49 12.87 -3.72
C ASP A 131 5.59 12.62 -2.50
N SER A 132 6.17 12.01 -1.47
CA SER A 132 5.54 11.90 -0.16
C SER A 132 5.23 13.26 0.50
N GLY A 133 5.96 14.33 0.14
CA GLY A 133 5.69 15.69 0.57
C GLY A 133 4.33 16.25 0.12
N GLU A 134 3.70 15.65 -0.91
CA GLU A 134 2.37 16.02 -1.40
C GLU A 134 1.24 15.50 -0.50
N ILE A 135 1.54 14.59 0.43
CA ILE A 135 0.56 13.95 1.31
C ILE A 135 0.45 14.71 2.63
N VAL A 136 -0.72 15.29 2.91
CA VAL A 136 -1.05 15.90 4.19
C VAL A 136 -2.04 15.01 4.95
N PHE A 137 -1.69 14.61 6.17
CA PHE A 137 -2.60 13.85 7.02
C PHE A 137 -3.63 14.77 7.69
N SER A 138 -4.91 14.47 7.46
CA SER A 138 -6.07 15.04 8.17
C SER A 138 -6.84 13.94 8.91
N ARG A 139 -7.79 14.31 9.76
CA ARG A 139 -8.67 13.38 10.47
C ARG A 139 -9.58 12.60 9.53
N ASN A 140 -10.11 13.28 8.51
CA ASN A 140 -11.00 12.71 7.51
C ASN A 140 -10.99 13.56 6.22
N ALA A 141 -11.70 13.08 5.19
CA ALA A 141 -11.81 13.76 3.90
C ALA A 141 -12.49 15.14 4.01
N THR A 142 -13.49 15.27 4.88
CA THR A 142 -14.19 16.55 5.12
C THR A 142 -13.23 17.63 5.65
N GLU A 143 -12.35 17.30 6.58
CA GLU A 143 -11.32 18.22 7.06
C GLU A 143 -10.31 18.53 5.95
N GLY A 144 -9.94 17.54 5.12
CA GLY A 144 -9.06 17.76 3.96
C GLY A 144 -9.64 18.76 2.95
N ILE A 145 -10.93 18.66 2.63
CA ILE A 145 -11.61 19.62 1.74
C ILE A 145 -11.64 21.01 2.38
N ASN A 146 -11.93 21.10 3.69
CA ASN A 146 -11.92 22.37 4.40
C ASN A 146 -10.52 23.00 4.43
N LEU A 147 -9.46 22.19 4.62
CA LEU A 147 -8.08 22.67 4.55
C LEU A 147 -7.83 23.38 3.21
N VAL A 148 -8.25 22.77 2.10
CA VAL A 148 -8.12 23.37 0.76
C VAL A 148 -8.97 24.64 0.64
N ALA A 149 -10.23 24.61 1.10
CA ALA A 149 -11.13 25.76 1.01
C ALA A 149 -10.59 26.98 1.77
N TYR A 150 -10.11 26.79 3.00
CA TYR A 150 -9.61 27.88 3.84
C TYR A 150 -8.21 28.35 3.44
N SER A 151 -7.29 27.44 3.11
CA SER A 151 -5.90 27.82 2.79
C SER A 151 -5.76 28.35 1.36
N TRP A 152 -6.27 27.59 0.39
CA TRP A 152 -6.14 27.91 -1.02
C TRP A 152 -7.34 28.72 -1.52
N GLY A 153 -8.56 28.31 -1.19
CA GLY A 153 -9.79 28.96 -1.69
C GLY A 153 -9.86 30.44 -1.33
N LEU A 154 -9.70 30.79 -0.04
CA LEU A 154 -9.76 32.18 0.42
C LEU A 154 -8.62 33.06 -0.13
N SER A 155 -7.49 32.46 -0.50
CA SER A 155 -6.32 33.20 -0.99
C SER A 155 -6.34 33.40 -2.51
N ASN A 156 -7.06 32.57 -3.26
CA ASN A 156 -6.99 32.53 -4.72
C ASN A 156 -8.31 32.92 -5.41
N LEU A 157 -9.46 32.69 -4.79
CA LEU A 157 -10.76 33.01 -5.39
C LEU A 157 -11.11 34.49 -5.21
N LYS A 158 -11.63 35.09 -6.28
CA LYS A 158 -12.02 36.50 -6.34
C LYS A 158 -13.49 36.65 -6.73
N PRO A 159 -14.11 37.83 -6.48
CA PRO A 159 -15.44 38.11 -6.99
C PRO A 159 -15.49 37.93 -8.52
N GLY A 160 -16.40 37.06 -8.98
CA GLY A 160 -16.55 36.71 -10.40
C GLY A 160 -16.02 35.32 -10.79
N ASP A 161 -15.25 34.65 -9.91
CA ASP A 161 -14.81 33.27 -10.15
C ASP A 161 -15.94 32.27 -9.93
N GLU A 162 -15.96 31.19 -10.73
CA GLU A 162 -16.96 30.14 -10.67
C GLU A 162 -16.39 28.81 -10.17
N LEU A 163 -17.13 28.15 -9.27
CA LEU A 163 -16.85 26.78 -8.82
C LEU A 163 -17.88 25.83 -9.40
N LYS A 164 -17.42 24.84 -10.16
CA LYS A 164 -18.29 23.83 -10.76
C LYS A 164 -18.43 22.62 -9.82
N LEU A 165 -19.68 22.24 -9.56
CA LEU A 165 -20.04 21.07 -8.76
C LEU A 165 -21.08 20.25 -9.52
N GLN A 166 -21.11 18.94 -9.30
CA GLN A 166 -22.10 18.04 -9.90
C GLN A 166 -23.11 17.60 -8.85
N ASN A 167 -24.39 17.66 -9.20
CA ASN A 167 -25.44 17.06 -8.38
C ASN A 167 -25.42 15.54 -8.53
N VAL A 168 -25.42 14.86 -7.40
CA VAL A 168 -25.63 13.41 -7.33
C VAL A 168 -27.00 13.21 -6.71
N SER A 169 -27.96 12.76 -7.52
CA SER A 169 -29.29 12.38 -7.02
C SER A 169 -29.19 11.02 -6.32
N CYS A 170 -29.73 10.95 -5.11
CA CYS A 170 -29.84 9.73 -4.32
C CYS A 170 -31.04 8.88 -4.76
#